data_AF-D7E7M5-F1
#
_entry.id   AF-D7E7M5-F1
#
_cell.length_a   1.000
_cell.length_b   1.000
_cell.length_c   1.000
_cell.angle_alpha   90.00
_cell.angle_beta   90.00
_cell.angle_gamma   90.00
#
_symmetry.space_group_name_H-M   'P 1'
#
loop_
_entity.id
_entity.type
_entity.pdbx_description
1 polymer ?
#
loop_
_entity_poly.entity_id
_entity_poly.type
_entity_poly.pdbx_seq_one_letter_code
_entity_poly.pdbx_strand_id
1 'polypeptide(L)'
;MEPKKLMKQITPLIFTRDGGGWMRKVESLDKKYTNGYSLVGPFYNVSKKQWLAPGLYIDCSKSDENGKIRYCCTLVKLNYDSTVKILDQQCNNQSWAVDMWDVIEKHLPEFKSHEVILKEERKQLSDRIREIDEELKNLDDI
;
A
#
# COMPACT_ATOMS: atom_id res chain seq x y z
N MET A 1 -18.10 19.00 11.12
CA MET A 1 -18.66 17.86 10.36
C MET A 1 -18.11 16.56 10.93
N GLU A 2 -18.99 15.63 11.32
CA GLU A 2 -18.64 14.33 11.90
C GLU A 2 -17.92 13.44 10.87
N PRO A 3 -16.68 12.97 11.12
CA PRO A 3 -15.89 12.17 10.15
C PRO A 3 -16.61 10.92 9.64
N LYS A 4 -17.43 10.29 10.49
CA LYS A 4 -18.26 9.14 10.12
C LYS A 4 -19.27 9.46 9.01
N LYS A 5 -19.83 10.67 9.02
CA LYS A 5 -20.84 11.11 8.04
C LYS A 5 -20.22 11.37 6.67
N LEU A 6 -19.00 11.90 6.63
CA LEU A 6 -18.24 12.13 5.38
C LEU A 6 -17.82 10.81 4.72
N MET A 7 -17.31 9.85 5.49
CA MET A 7 -16.94 8.54 4.96
C MET A 7 -18.14 7.80 4.36
N LYS A 8 -19.30 7.83 5.03
CA LYS A 8 -20.54 7.25 4.52
C LYS A 8 -21.02 7.86 3.20
N GLN A 9 -20.65 9.11 2.90
CA GLN A 9 -20.97 9.78 1.64
C GLN A 9 -20.01 9.43 0.51
N ILE A 10 -18.74 9.15 0.83
CA ILE A 10 -17.69 8.81 -0.15
C ILE A 10 -17.69 7.31 -0.49
N THR A 11 -18.09 6.46 0.45
CA THR A 11 -18.19 4.99 0.27
C THR A 11 -19.60 4.48 0.61
N PRO A 12 -20.59 4.77 -0.25
CA PRO A 12 -22.02 4.58 0.09
C PRO A 12 -22.46 3.12 0.28
N LEU A 13 -21.64 2.13 -0.09
CA LEU A 13 -22.01 0.73 0.04
C LEU A 13 -21.43 -0.01 1.26
N ILE A 14 -20.20 0.28 1.75
CA ILE A 14 -19.58 -0.63 2.75
C ILE A 14 -18.48 0.01 3.63
N PHE A 15 -18.72 1.17 4.24
CA PHE A 15 -17.88 1.60 5.38
C PHE A 15 -18.64 1.49 6.69
N THR A 16 -18.23 0.51 7.51
CA THR A 16 -18.67 0.34 8.90
C THR A 16 -17.49 -0.17 9.72
N ARG A 17 -17.30 0.44 10.89
CA ARG A 17 -16.30 0.02 11.89
C ARG A 17 -16.97 -0.46 13.17
N ASP A 18 -18.24 -0.84 13.10
CA ASP A 18 -19.01 -1.20 14.30
C ASP A 18 -18.47 -2.48 14.94
N GLY A 19 -17.90 -3.39 14.12
CA GLY A 19 -17.16 -4.57 14.58
C GLY A 19 -15.65 -4.34 14.73
N GLY A 20 -15.15 -3.12 14.50
CA GLY A 20 -13.74 -2.74 14.53
C GLY A 20 -13.10 -2.57 13.15
N GLY A 21 -11.80 -2.79 13.08
CA GLY A 21 -11.00 -2.65 11.85
C GLY A 21 -9.69 -1.92 12.10
N TRP A 22 -8.87 -1.82 11.05
CA TRP A 22 -7.56 -1.21 11.10
C TRP A 22 -7.24 -0.54 9.77
N MET A 23 -6.32 0.42 9.82
CA MET A 23 -5.78 1.09 8.64
C MET A 23 -4.25 1.02 8.71
N ARG A 24 -3.60 0.84 7.57
CA ARG A 24 -2.15 0.74 7.46
C ARG A 24 -1.68 1.48 6.22
N LYS A 25 -0.51 2.12 6.29
CA LYS A 25 0.19 2.57 5.08
C LYS A 25 0.97 1.39 4.49
N VAL A 26 0.95 1.28 3.18
CA VAL A 26 1.70 0.27 2.43
C VAL A 26 2.97 0.91 1.90
N GLU A 27 4.11 0.42 2.36
CA GLU A 27 5.46 0.89 2.01
C GLU A 27 6.26 -0.16 1.25
N SER A 28 5.92 -1.44 1.43
CA SER A 28 6.47 -2.56 0.67
C SER A 28 5.56 -3.79 0.76
N LEU A 29 5.89 -4.84 0.01
CA LEU A 29 5.24 -6.14 0.07
C LEU A 29 6.22 -7.20 0.59
N ASP A 30 5.78 -8.02 1.54
CA ASP A 30 6.44 -9.27 1.94
C ASP A 30 5.61 -10.46 1.44
N LYS A 31 5.91 -10.91 0.22
CA LYS A 31 5.19 -12.00 -0.46
C LYS A 31 5.42 -13.39 0.17
N LYS A 32 6.16 -13.49 1.29
CA LYS A 32 6.20 -14.71 2.12
C LYS A 32 4.86 -14.99 2.80
N TYR A 33 4.07 -13.94 3.03
CA TYR A 33 2.71 -14.02 3.56
C TYR A 33 1.71 -13.86 2.42
N THR A 34 0.53 -14.48 2.54
CA THR A 34 -0.57 -14.40 1.54
C THR A 34 -1.83 -13.74 2.11
N ASN A 35 -1.68 -13.00 3.21
CA ASN A 35 -2.75 -12.30 3.91
C ASN A 35 -2.32 -10.87 4.22
N GLY A 36 -3.03 -10.17 5.12
CA GLY A 36 -2.72 -8.77 5.47
C GLY A 36 -1.29 -8.53 6.00
N TYR A 37 -0.57 -9.56 6.46
CA TYR A 37 0.85 -9.43 6.85
C TYR A 37 1.78 -9.20 5.66
N SER A 38 1.34 -9.53 4.44
CA SER A 38 2.10 -9.22 3.22
C SER A 38 2.22 -7.73 2.95
N LEU A 39 1.33 -6.90 3.50
CA LEU A 39 1.34 -5.45 3.29
C LEU A 39 2.20 -4.79 4.36
N VAL A 40 3.42 -4.38 4.07
CA VAL A 40 4.37 -3.87 5.08
C VAL A 40 4.27 -2.35 5.21
N GLY A 41 4.40 -1.83 6.44
CA GLY A 41 4.34 -0.39 6.78
C GLY A 41 3.70 -0.13 8.16
N PRO A 42 3.51 1.13 8.58
CA PRO A 42 2.95 1.47 9.88
C PRO A 42 1.42 1.33 9.94
N PHE A 43 0.91 0.87 11.09
CA PHE A 43 -0.52 0.93 11.42
C PHE A 43 -0.90 2.33 11.91
N TYR A 44 -2.12 2.74 11.59
CA TYR A 44 -2.68 4.02 12.00
C TYR A 44 -3.83 3.84 12.99
N ASN A 45 -3.95 4.77 13.93
CA ASN A 45 -5.02 4.73 14.91
C ASN A 45 -6.34 5.19 14.27
N VAL A 46 -7.25 4.24 14.02
CA VAL A 46 -8.53 4.53 13.35
C VAL A 46 -9.54 5.28 14.23
N SER A 47 -9.27 5.39 15.53
CA SER A 47 -10.14 6.06 16.51
C SER A 47 -9.77 7.53 16.73
N LYS A 48 -8.68 8.02 16.13
CA LYS A 48 -8.21 9.40 16.27
C LYS A 48 -8.07 10.07 14.90
N LYS A 49 -8.36 11.36 14.84
CA LYS A 49 -7.99 12.20 13.71
C LYS A 49 -6.47 12.32 13.67
N GLN A 50 -5.87 12.09 12.50
CA GLN A 50 -4.43 12.21 12.31
C GLN A 50 -4.14 12.68 10.88
N TRP A 51 -3.01 13.37 10.72
CA TRP A 51 -2.52 13.76 9.41
C TRP A 51 -1.88 12.55 8.72
N LEU A 52 -2.23 12.35 7.45
CA LEU A 52 -1.66 11.30 6.61
C LEU A 52 -0.80 11.97 5.53
N ALA A 53 0.40 11.45 5.33
CA ALA A 53 1.23 11.85 4.20
C ALA A 53 0.69 11.20 2.91
N PRO A 54 0.98 11.77 1.72
CA PRO A 54 0.71 11.08 0.46
C PRO A 54 1.30 9.66 0.44
N GLY A 55 0.57 8.72 -0.14
CA GLY A 55 0.95 7.30 -0.11
C GLY A 55 -0.17 6.34 -0.47
N LEU A 56 0.16 5.05 -0.39
CA LEU A 56 -0.81 3.96 -0.46
C LEU A 56 -1.24 3.55 0.95
N TYR A 57 -2.54 3.35 1.12
CA TYR A 57 -3.18 3.00 2.38
C TYR A 57 -4.16 1.86 2.15
N ILE A 58 -4.18 0.89 3.06
CA ILE A 58 -5.21 -0.12 3.12
C ILE A 58 -6.08 0.18 4.34
N ASP A 59 -7.40 0.21 4.13
CA ASP A 59 -8.37 0.27 5.21
C ASP A 59 -9.17 -1.02 5.25
N CYS A 60 -8.97 -1.83 6.30
CA CYS A 60 -9.76 -3.03 6.54
C CYS A 60 -10.80 -2.74 7.61
N SER A 61 -12.04 -2.61 7.15
CA SER A 61 -13.22 -2.37 7.96
C SER A 61 -13.90 -3.69 8.34
N LYS A 62 -14.47 -3.75 9.55
CA LYS A 62 -15.20 -4.91 10.05
C LYS A 62 -16.59 -4.46 10.50
N SER A 63 -17.61 -5.06 9.90
CA SER A 63 -19.01 -4.95 10.33
C SER A 63 -19.40 -6.14 11.19
N ASP A 64 -20.27 -5.92 12.15
CA ASP A 64 -21.04 -6.97 12.81
C ASP A 64 -22.53 -6.63 12.64
N GLU A 65 -23.15 -7.26 11.65
CA GLU A 65 -24.57 -7.05 11.35
C GLU A 65 -25.35 -8.30 11.78
N ASN A 66 -26.06 -8.20 12.91
CA ASN A 66 -26.87 -9.29 13.46
C ASN A 66 -26.09 -10.60 13.68
N GLY A 67 -24.84 -10.50 14.16
CA GLY A 67 -23.96 -11.65 14.40
C GLY A 67 -23.26 -12.18 13.15
N LYS A 68 -23.48 -11.56 11.98
CA LYS A 68 -22.72 -11.85 10.76
C LYS A 68 -21.60 -10.83 10.59
N ILE A 69 -20.37 -11.33 10.72
CA ILE A 69 -19.19 -10.52 10.51
C ILE A 69 -18.96 -10.34 9.00
N ARG A 70 -18.77 -9.10 8.56
CA ARG A 70 -18.24 -8.81 7.21
C ARG A 70 -16.92 -8.05 7.31
N TYR A 71 -15.99 -8.42 6.42
CA TYR A 71 -14.72 -7.73 6.28
C TYR A 71 -14.65 -7.09 4.90
N CYS A 72 -14.27 -5.82 4.85
CA CYS A 72 -14.04 -5.11 3.61
C CYS A 72 -12.73 -4.34 3.68
N CYS A 73 -11.78 -4.70 2.83
CA CYS A 73 -10.49 -4.06 2.69
C CYS A 73 -10.50 -3.17 1.44
N THR A 74 -10.22 -1.88 1.63
CA THR A 74 -10.23 -0.87 0.56
C THR A 74 -8.82 -0.31 0.40
N LEU A 75 -8.23 -0.48 -0.78
CA LEU A 75 -6.94 0.10 -1.14
C LEU A 75 -7.16 1.52 -1.66
N VAL A 76 -6.47 2.46 -1.03
CA VAL A 76 -6.63 3.89 -1.23
C VAL A 76 -5.29 4.52 -1.56
N LYS A 77 -5.29 5.39 -2.55
CA LYS A 77 -4.17 6.27 -2.91
C LYS A 77 -4.48 7.69 -2.45
N LEU A 78 -3.63 8.24 -1.58
CA LEU A 78 -3.63 9.65 -1.20
C LEU A 78 -2.55 10.37 -2.01
N ASN A 79 -2.96 11.26 -2.91
CA ASN A 79 -2.05 12.01 -3.78
C ASN A 79 -1.46 13.24 -3.08
N TYR A 80 -0.39 13.81 -3.63
CA TYR A 80 0.26 15.02 -3.12
C TYR A 80 -0.64 16.27 -3.17
N ASP A 81 -1.61 16.31 -4.09
CA ASP A 81 -2.63 17.35 -4.19
C ASP A 81 -3.78 17.17 -3.18
N SER A 82 -3.62 16.25 -2.22
CA SER A 82 -4.62 15.87 -1.22
C SER A 82 -5.88 15.20 -1.77
N THR A 83 -5.91 14.84 -3.05
CA THR A 83 -7.00 14.04 -3.62
C THR A 83 -6.84 12.57 -3.23
N VAL A 84 -7.98 11.90 -3.06
CA VAL A 84 -8.03 10.48 -2.68
C VAL A 84 -8.66 9.69 -3.82
N LYS A 85 -8.04 8.55 -4.17
CA LYS A 85 -8.58 7.58 -5.14
C LYS A 85 -8.69 6.22 -4.49
N ILE A 86 -9.83 5.56 -4.65
CA ILE A 86 -9.98 4.14 -4.35
C ILE A 86 -9.43 3.38 -5.54
N LEU A 87 -8.47 2.49 -5.29
CA LEU A 87 -7.81 1.69 -6.32
C LEU A 87 -8.41 0.30 -6.44
N ASP A 88 -8.78 -0.31 -5.31
CA ASP A 88 -9.45 -1.61 -5.26
C ASP A 88 -10.25 -1.76 -3.95
N GLN A 89 -11.24 -2.64 -3.94
CA GLN A 89 -12.03 -2.99 -2.78
C GLN A 89 -12.42 -4.47 -2.80
N GLN A 90 -12.07 -5.19 -1.73
CA GLN A 90 -12.32 -6.62 -1.58
C GLN A 90 -13.14 -6.86 -0.32
N CYS A 91 -14.25 -7.59 -0.44
CA CYS A 91 -15.17 -7.85 0.66
C CYS A 91 -15.46 -9.34 0.83
N ASN A 92 -15.30 -9.85 2.06
CA ASN A 92 -15.45 -11.27 2.42
C ASN A 92 -14.63 -12.23 1.52
N ASN A 93 -13.53 -11.75 0.97
CA ASN A 93 -12.58 -12.51 0.16
C ASN A 93 -11.40 -12.93 1.05
N GLN A 94 -11.02 -14.21 1.03
CA GLN A 94 -9.87 -14.70 1.80
C GLN A 94 -8.53 -14.30 1.18
N SER A 95 -8.47 -14.21 -0.16
CA SER A 95 -7.25 -13.90 -0.93
C SER A 95 -7.06 -12.40 -1.17
N TRP A 96 -7.88 -11.56 -0.51
CA TRP A 96 -7.95 -10.11 -0.74
C TRP A 96 -6.59 -9.41 -0.78
N ALA A 97 -5.62 -9.85 0.04
CA ALA A 97 -4.31 -9.20 0.12
C ALA A 97 -3.46 -9.49 -1.12
N VAL A 98 -3.50 -10.73 -1.61
CA VAL A 98 -2.77 -11.17 -2.80
C VAL A 98 -3.38 -10.55 -4.05
N ASP A 99 -4.70 -10.51 -4.14
CA ASP A 99 -5.44 -9.96 -5.27
C ASP A 99 -5.12 -8.46 -5.49
N MET A 100 -4.71 -7.76 -4.43
CA MET A 100 -4.30 -6.35 -4.48
C MET A 100 -2.82 -6.13 -4.83
N TRP A 101 -1.96 -7.16 -4.89
CA TRP A 101 -0.52 -6.98 -5.07
C TRP A 101 -0.16 -6.26 -6.37
N ASP A 102 -0.74 -6.65 -7.50
CA ASP A 102 -0.43 -6.04 -8.80
C ASP A 102 -0.75 -4.54 -8.80
N VAL A 103 -1.89 -4.17 -8.19
CA VAL A 103 -2.32 -2.77 -8.06
C VAL A 103 -1.38 -2.00 -7.13
N ILE A 104 -0.93 -2.62 -6.03
CA ILE A 104 0.05 -2.02 -5.11
C ILE A 104 1.38 -1.81 -5.83
N GLU A 105 1.92 -2.83 -6.50
CA GLU A 105 3.21 -2.76 -7.19
C GLU A 105 3.22 -1.70 -8.29
N LYS A 106 2.08 -1.52 -8.98
CA LYS A 106 1.90 -0.46 -9.97
C LYS A 106 2.00 0.95 -9.37
N HIS A 107 1.45 1.17 -8.19
CA HIS A 107 1.28 2.52 -7.61
C HIS A 107 2.31 2.89 -6.53
N LEU A 108 2.93 1.89 -5.88
CA LEU A 108 3.89 2.11 -4.81
C LEU A 108 5.12 2.93 -5.24
N PRO A 109 5.68 2.75 -6.47
CA PRO A 109 6.82 3.55 -6.94
C PRO A 109 6.58 5.07 -6.95
N GLU A 110 5.33 5.51 -7.07
CA GLU A 110 4.95 6.93 -7.09
C GLU A 110 5.23 7.66 -5.76
N PHE A 111 5.44 6.91 -4.68
CA PHE A 111 5.63 7.43 -3.33
C PHE A 111 6.99 7.07 -2.72
N LYS A 112 7.94 6.60 -3.55
CA LYS A 112 9.31 6.36 -3.08
C LYS A 112 9.90 7.69 -2.58
N SER A 113 10.56 7.63 -1.42
CA SER A 113 11.32 8.79 -0.95
C SER A 113 12.50 9.04 -1.89
N HIS A 114 12.95 10.30 -1.97
CA HIS A 114 14.12 10.65 -2.77
C HIS A 114 15.36 9.83 -2.35
N GLU A 115 15.53 9.55 -1.07
CA GLU A 115 16.60 8.69 -0.56
C GLU A 115 16.53 7.26 -1.13
N VAL A 116 15.33 6.67 -1.21
CA VAL A 116 15.14 5.33 -1.77
C VAL A 116 15.48 5.33 -3.26
N ILE A 117 15.03 6.35 -4.01
CA ILE A 117 15.34 6.53 -5.43
C ILE A 117 16.87 6.59 -5.62
N LEU A 118 17.56 7.45 -4.87
CA LEU A 118 19.02 7.60 -4.95
C LEU A 118 19.76 6.31 -4.58
N LYS A 119 19.28 5.54 -3.60
CA LYS A 119 19.89 4.25 -3.23
C LYS A 119 19.76 3.21 -4.34
N GLU A 120 18.60 3.16 -5.01
CA GLU A 120 18.35 2.28 -6.14
C GLU A 120 19.22 2.68 -7.35
N GLU A 121 19.27 3.97 -7.68
CA GLU A 121 20.12 4.51 -8.75
C GLU A 121 21.60 4.21 -8.51
N ARG A 122 22.09 4.44 -7.28
CA ARG A 122 23.48 4.12 -6.91
C ARG A 122 23.81 2.64 -7.13
N LYS A 123 22.87 1.75 -6.76
CA LYS A 123 23.04 0.30 -6.94
C LYS A 123 23.13 -0.04 -8.43
N GLN A 124 22.21 0.47 -9.24
CA GLN A 124 22.20 0.24 -10.69
C GLN A 124 23.50 0.71 -11.36
N LEU A 125 23.99 1.90 -11.00
CA LEU A 125 25.26 2.42 -11.52
C LEU A 125 26.44 1.56 -11.09
N SER A 126 26.44 1.06 -9.86
CA SER A 126 27.51 0.19 -9.36
C SER A 126 27.54 -1.15 -10.07
N ASP A 127 26.37 -1.75 -10.33
CA ASP A 127 26.24 -2.98 -11.13
C ASP A 127 26.73 -2.75 -12.57
N ARG A 128 26.38 -1.61 -13.19
CA ARG A 128 26.83 -1.26 -14.54
C ARG A 128 28.33 -0.99 -14.65
N ILE A 129 28.93 -0.35 -13.65
CA ILE A 129 30.39 -0.16 -13.59
C ILE A 129 31.09 -1.52 -13.55
N ARG A 130 30.59 -2.46 -12.73
CA ARG A 130 31.15 -3.83 -12.69
C ARG A 130 31.09 -4.52 -14.06
N GLU A 131 29.97 -4.41 -14.78
CA GLU A 131 29.85 -4.98 -16.13
C GLU A 131 30.88 -4.36 -17.09
N ILE A 132 31.06 -3.03 -17.06
CA ILE A 132 32.04 -2.33 -17.90
C ILE A 132 33.46 -2.79 -17.57
N ASP A 133 33.79 -2.94 -16.28
CA ASP A 133 35.11 -3.41 -15.85
C ASP A 133 35.38 -4.85 -16.33
N GLU A 134 34.36 -5.71 -16.32
CA GLU A 134 34.45 -7.08 -16.88
C GLU A 134 34.62 -7.06 -18.41
N GLU A 135 33.90 -6.19 -19.12
CA GLU A 135 34.06 -6.00 -20.58
C GLU A 135 35.47 -5.50 -20.93
N LEU A 136 35.99 -4.51 -20.19
CA LEU A 136 37.35 -3.98 -20.40
C LEU A 136 38.41 -5.04 -20.16
N LYS A 137 38.28 -5.82 -19.08
CA LYS A 137 39.22 -6.91 -18.79
C LYS A 137 39.27 -7.94 -19.93
N ASN A 138 38.11 -8.31 -20.48
CA ASN A 138 38.04 -9.26 -21.59
C ASN A 138 38.64 -8.71 -22.90
N LEU A 139 38.73 -7.39 -23.05
CA LEU A 139 39.39 -6.74 -24.19
C LEU A 139 40.91 -6.65 -24.01
N ASP A 140 41.38 -6.46 -22.78
CA ASP A 140 42.82 -6.40 -22.44
C ASP A 140 43.48 -7.79 -22.44
N ASP A 141 42.70 -8.87 -22.32
CA ASP A 141 43.14 -10.27 -22.38
C ASP A 141 43.24 -10.83 -23.84
N ILE A 142 43.12 -9.97 -24.88
CA ILE A 142 43.29 -10.27 -26.32
C ILE A 142 44.58 -9.63 -26.85
#